data_AF-A0A562ERZ7-F1
#
_entry.id   AF-A0A562ERZ7-F1
#
_cell.length_a   1.000
_cell.length_b   1.000
_cell.length_c   1.000
_cell.angle_alpha   90.00
_cell.angle_beta   90.00
_cell.angle_gamma   90.00
#
_symmetry.space_group_name_H-M   'P 1'
#
loop_
_entity.id
_entity.type
_entity.pdbx_description
1 polymer ?
#
loop_
_entity_poly.entity_id
_entity_poly.type
_entity_poly.pdbx_seq_one_letter_code
_entity_poly.pdbx_strand_id
1 'polypeptide(L)' 'MGEVVNLRMARKHKARAEKEKVADQNRTLHGLTKAERTLARAKREHEIARIEAHRRERSDQSDES' A
#
# COMPACT_ATOMS: atom_id res chain seq x y z
N MET A 1 27.19 0.43 26.93
CA MET A 1 25.90 0.11 27.55
C MET A 1 24.92 -0.19 26.42
N GLY A 2 24.55 -1.45 26.21
CA GLY A 2 23.65 -1.84 25.11
C GLY A 2 22.23 -2.03 25.61
N GLU A 3 21.26 -1.35 25.02
CA GLU A 3 19.85 -1.53 25.37
C GLU A 3 19.33 -2.85 24.76
N VAL A 4 18.89 -3.77 25.62
CA VAL A 4 18.35 -5.06 25.19
C VAL A 4 16.90 -4.87 24.76
N VAL A 5 16.66 -4.77 23.45
CA VAL A 5 15.31 -4.64 22.91
C VAL A 5 14.61 -5.99 22.83
N ASN A 6 13.41 -6.09 23.43
CA ASN A 6 12.60 -7.30 23.37
C ASN A 6 11.87 -7.42 22.01
N LEU A 7 12.45 -8.21 21.11
CA LEU A 7 11.90 -8.46 19.77
C LEU A 7 10.50 -9.12 19.77
N ARG A 8 10.13 -9.88 20.82
CA ARG A 8 8.80 -10.49 20.93
C ARG A 8 7.73 -9.42 21.08
N MET A 9 7.99 -8.44 21.94
CA MET A 9 7.08 -7.30 22.13
C MET A 9 7.02 -6.46 20.85
N ALA A 10 8.17 -6.14 20.24
CA ALA A 10 8.22 -5.37 19.00
C ALA A 10 7.37 -6.02 17.88
N ARG A 11 7.51 -7.33 17.67
CA ARG A 11 6.68 -8.07 16.68
C ARG A 11 5.19 -8.02 17.03
N LYS A 12 4.85 -8.18 18.30
CA LYS A 12 3.45 -8.11 18.76
C LYS A 12 2.85 -6.72 18.54
N HIS A 13 3.61 -5.66 18.80
CA HIS A 13 3.18 -4.29 18.53
C HIS A 13 2.99 -4.05 17.04
N LYS A 14 3.93 -4.49 16.20
CA LYS A 14 3.78 -4.41 14.73
C LYS A 14 2.51 -5.11 14.25
N ALA A 15 2.29 -6.35 14.70
CA ALA A 15 1.11 -7.13 14.31
C ALA A 15 -0.22 -6.47 14.78
N ARG A 16 -0.25 -5.84 15.95
CA ARG A 16 -1.44 -5.08 16.40
C ARG A 16 -1.66 -3.84 15.53
N ALA A 17 -0.62 -3.06 15.26
CA ALA A 17 -0.71 -1.87 14.44
C ALA A 17 -1.14 -2.17 12.99
N GLU A 18 -0.68 -3.28 12.41
CA GLU A 18 -1.13 -3.73 11.09
C GLU A 18 -2.63 -4.08 11.10
N LYS A 19 -3.11 -4.79 12.14
CA LYS A 19 -4.53 -5.11 12.29
C LYS A 19 -5.40 -3.87 12.47
N GLU A 20 -4.95 -2.89 13.24
CA GLU A 20 -5.66 -1.61 13.41
C GLU A 20 -5.77 -0.85 12.10
N LYS A 21 -4.69 -0.74 11.33
CA LYS A 21 -4.71 -0.12 9.99
C LYS A 21 -5.71 -0.78 9.05
N VAL A 22 -5.74 -2.12 9.03
CA VAL A 22 -6.70 -2.87 8.22
C VAL A 22 -8.13 -2.64 8.71
N ALA A 23 -8.35 -2.59 10.02
CA ALA A 23 -9.67 -2.30 10.59
C ALA A 23 -10.15 -0.89 10.22
N ASP A 24 -9.28 0.12 10.25
CA ASP A 24 -9.61 1.49 9.86
C ASP A 24 -9.92 1.61 8.37
N GLN A 25 -9.16 0.93 7.52
CA GLN A 25 -9.48 0.81 6.10
C GLN A 25 -10.83 0.13 5.89
N ASN A 26 -11.11 -0.96 6.60
CA ASN A 26 -12.39 -1.65 6.47
C ASN A 26 -13.56 -0.81 7.01
N ARG A 27 -13.37 -0.02 8.07
CA ARG A 27 -14.38 0.92 8.59
C ARG A 27 -14.73 1.99 7.57
N THR A 28 -13.74 2.57 6.89
CA THR A 28 -13.99 3.57 5.83
C THR A 28 -14.65 2.93 4.61
N LEU A 29 -14.34 1.67 4.32
CA LEU A 29 -14.98 0.90 3.25
C LEU A 29 -16.38 0.37 3.64
N HIS A 30 -16.71 0.34 4.92
CA HIS A 30 -17.99 -0.14 5.42
C HIS A 30 -19.05 0.95 5.23
N GLY A 31 -20.14 0.61 4.54
CA GLY A 31 -21.19 1.56 4.14
C GLY A 31 -21.12 2.00 2.68
N LEU A 32 -20.02 1.74 1.98
CA LEU A 32 -19.97 1.88 0.51
C LEU A 32 -20.75 0.75 -0.14
N THR A 33 -21.62 1.12 -1.08
CA THR A 33 -22.37 0.17 -1.89
C THR A 33 -21.42 -0.61 -2.81
N LYS A 34 -21.86 -1.79 -3.28
CA LYS A 34 -21.07 -2.59 -4.22
C LYS A 34 -20.72 -1.79 -5.49
N ALA A 35 -21.67 -0.98 -5.99
CA ALA A 35 -21.50 -0.14 -7.17
C ALA A 35 -20.41 0.93 -7.02
N GLU A 36 -20.37 1.63 -5.88
CA GLU A 36 -19.35 2.65 -5.61
C GLU A 36 -17.96 2.03 -5.47
N ARG A 37 -17.86 0.88 -4.80
CA ARG A 37 -16.60 0.16 -4.66
C ARG A 37 -16.08 -0.36 -6.01
N THR A 38 -16.97 -0.85 -6.88
CA THR A 38 -16.58 -1.26 -8.24
C THR A 38 -16.14 -0.08 -9.10
N LEU A 39 -16.83 1.06 -9.01
CA LEU A 39 -16.49 2.27 -9.75
C LEU A 39 -15.14 2.83 -9.28
N ALA A 40 -14.89 2.87 -7.98
CA ALA A 40 -13.59 3.29 -7.43
C ALA A 40 -12.46 2.34 -7.83
N ARG A 41 -12.72 1.03 -7.93
CA ARG A 41 -11.75 0.05 -8.44
C ARG A 41 -11.45 0.27 -9.92
N ALA A 42 -12.49 0.40 -10.76
CA ALA A 42 -12.32 0.62 -12.19
C ALA A 42 -11.57 1.92 -12.50
N LYS A 43 -11.84 3.00 -11.75
CA LYS A 43 -11.09 4.26 -11.86
C LYS A 43 -9.61 4.08 -11.56
N ARG A 44 -9.28 3.39 -10.45
CA ARG A 44 -7.88 3.11 -10.10
C ARG A 44 -7.18 2.26 -11.15
N GLU A 45 -7.84 1.21 -11.65
CA GLU A 45 -7.28 0.35 -12.71
C GLU A 45 -7.05 1.15 -14.01
N HIS A 46 -7.98 2.02 -14.40
CA HIS A 46 -7.81 2.90 -15.55
C HIS A 46 -6.67 3.91 -15.37
N GLU A 47 -6.51 4.49 -14.18
CA GLU A 47 -5.40 5.38 -13.86
C GLU A 47 -4.05 4.66 -13.91
N ILE A 48 -3.97 3.45 -13.34
CA ILE A 48 -2.76 2.61 -13.42
C ILE A 48 -2.44 2.29 -14.88
N ALA A 49 -3.42 1.81 -15.65
CA ALA A 49 -3.22 1.50 -17.06
C ALA A 49 -2.79 2.72 -17.87
N ARG A 50 -3.33 3.91 -17.57
CA ARG A 50 -2.89 5.17 -18.18
C ARG A 50 -1.45 5.50 -17.81
N ILE A 51 -1.07 5.37 -16.54
CA ILE A 51 0.31 5.62 -16.08
C ILE A 51 1.27 4.63 -16.74
N GLU A 52 0.92 3.35 -16.81
CA GLU A 52 1.70 2.29 -17.46
C GLU A 52 1.84 2.52 -18.96
N ALA A 53 0.77 2.92 -19.66
CA ALA A 53 0.83 3.27 -21.08
C ALA A 53 1.75 4.46 -21.37
N HIS A 54 1.91 5.37 -20.40
CA HIS A 54 2.84 6.50 -20.49
C HIS A 54 4.19 6.21 -19.83
N ARG A 55 4.40 5.02 -19.28
CA ARG A 55 5.66 4.62 -18.67
C ARG A 55 6.67 4.40 -19.77
N ARG A 56 7.55 5.38 -19.96
CA ARG A 56 8.78 5.18 -20.73
C ARG A 56 9.73 4.37 -19.88
N GLU A 57 10.20 3.25 -20.41
CA GLU A 57 11.40 2.61 -19.86
C GLU A 57 12.51 3.65 -19.96
N ARG A 58 13.06 4.07 -18.82
CA ARG A 58 14.36 4.73 -18.86
C ARG A 58 15.32 3.67 -19.36
N SER A 59 15.76 3.80 -20.61
CA SER A 59 17.05 3.25 -21.01
C SER A 59 18.13 4.04 -20.25
N ASP A 60 18.25 3.80 -18.94
CA ASP A 60 19.51 4.02 -18.21
C ASP A 60 20.40 2.82 -18.54
N GLN A 61 20.88 2.80 -19.78
CA GLN A 61 22.26 2.40 -20.02
C GLN A 61 23.10 3.67 -19.93
N SER A 62 24.36 3.52 -19.52
CA SER A 62 25.46 4.50 -19.65
C SER A 62 25.33 5.81 -18.87
N ASP A 63 25.72 5.79 -17.59
CA ASP A 63 26.68 6.77 -17.03
C ASP A 63 27.03 6.38 -15.58
N GLU A 64 28.06 5.54 -15.41
CA GLU A 64 29.05 5.74 -14.34
C GLU A 64 30.32 4.95 -14.73
N SER A 65 31.39 5.69 -14.99
CA SER A 65 32.78 5.24 -15.12
C SER A 65 33.45 5.11 -13.77
#